data_AF-A0A367KCU2-F1
#
_entry.id   AF-A0A367KCU2-F1
#
_cell.length_a   1.000
_cell.length_b   1.000
_cell.length_c   1.000
_cell.angle_alpha   90.00
_cell.angle_beta   90.00
_cell.angle_gamma   90.00
#
_symmetry.space_group_name_H-M   'P 1'
#
loop_
_entity.id
_entity.type
_entity.pdbx_description
1 polymer ?
#
loop_
_entity_poly.entity_id
_entity_poly.type
_entity_poly.pdbx_seq_one_letter_code
_entity_poly.pdbx_strand_id
1 'polypeptide(L)'
;MLRSHKYTIAAIWSKPSLRTVKRCYSSKHIFAPYDDEKEVNRKKEQLSDDKPWDGEESVKDAVLRMIVDKYRAPLRVEGAARRNLPQPQPYPPHIMQQFAQDKSPGKKQAERERKNKAMKQNRLMNAKDAALDYSLGKKYPTTDEGDSNVSRKEFISINDIGLLCEEKIREAKAKGEFDNLPGSGKPLQEDYFKNNPYLDQTEYLLNRIVQRNGAAPPWVIMQQEVDTELNSFKLQLSSVCKRCIDELKEEGRPVLKTTLVQRFNQAEKSFFEKQVSSLNSRVRSYNVMCPSPVRKQLLELDKELANVMERYVK
;
A
#
# COMPACT_ATOMS: atom_id res chain seq x y z
N MET A 1 -34.08 43.39 -54.20
CA MET A 1 -32.83 42.87 -54.80
C MET A 1 -31.83 42.64 -53.68
N LEU A 2 -31.46 41.39 -53.38
CA LEU A 2 -30.14 41.00 -52.87
C LEU A 2 -30.09 39.47 -52.89
N ARG A 3 -29.14 38.96 -53.68
CA ARG A 3 -29.09 37.62 -54.25
C ARG A 3 -28.54 36.60 -53.25
N SER A 4 -29.29 35.50 -53.10
CA SER A 4 -28.84 34.19 -52.62
C SER A 4 -27.56 33.76 -53.34
N HIS A 5 -26.49 33.52 -52.57
CA HIS A 5 -25.28 32.83 -53.06
C HIS A 5 -25.26 31.42 -52.46
N LYS A 6 -25.65 30.44 -53.27
CA LYS A 6 -25.45 29.02 -53.01
C LYS A 6 -24.06 28.67 -53.50
N TYR A 7 -23.14 28.36 -52.59
CA TYR A 7 -21.83 27.81 -52.94
C TYR A 7 -21.91 26.29 -52.90
N THR A 8 -21.98 25.69 -54.09
CA THR A 8 -21.76 24.26 -54.34
C THR A 8 -20.26 24.04 -54.47
N ILE A 9 -19.63 23.48 -53.43
CA ILE A 9 -18.25 22.98 -53.51
C ILE A 9 -18.33 21.48 -53.74
N ALA A 10 -18.02 21.07 -54.98
CA ALA A 10 -17.81 19.69 -55.35
C ALA A 10 -16.49 19.19 -54.72
N ALA A 11 -16.59 18.33 -53.72
CA ALA A 11 -15.43 17.63 -53.18
C ALA A 11 -15.09 16.45 -54.10
N ILE A 12 -13.98 16.58 -54.82
CA ILE A 12 -13.34 15.54 -55.63
C ILE A 12 -12.77 14.49 -54.66
N TRP A 13 -13.43 13.34 -54.56
CA TRP A 13 -12.90 12.18 -53.83
C TRP A 13 -11.88 11.46 -54.69
N SER A 14 -10.63 11.94 -54.68
CA SER A 14 -9.48 11.13 -55.12
C SER A 14 -9.14 10.16 -54.00
N LYS A 15 -9.50 8.89 -54.18
CA LYS A 15 -9.12 7.79 -53.26
C LYS A 15 -7.59 7.68 -53.23
N PRO A 16 -6.90 7.90 -52.10
CA PRO A 16 -5.49 7.55 -52.01
C PRO A 16 -5.39 6.03 -52.04
N SER A 17 -4.64 5.49 -53.01
CA SER A 17 -4.32 4.07 -53.08
C SER A 17 -3.60 3.68 -51.79
N LEU A 18 -4.22 2.83 -50.98
CA LEU A 18 -3.58 2.22 -49.82
C LEU A 18 -2.47 1.29 -50.33
N ARG A 19 -1.25 1.81 -50.48
CA ARG A 19 -0.05 0.97 -50.40
C ARG A 19 0.04 0.52 -48.95
N THR A 20 -0.33 -0.73 -48.71
CA THR A 20 -0.05 -1.46 -47.47
C THR A 20 1.47 -1.56 -47.30
N VAL A 21 2.05 -0.57 -46.63
CA VAL A 21 3.38 -0.70 -46.05
C VAL A 21 3.23 -1.71 -44.93
N LYS A 22 3.63 -2.97 -45.17
CA LYS A 22 3.82 -3.97 -44.11
C LYS A 22 4.96 -3.48 -43.23
N ARG A 23 4.63 -2.67 -42.23
CA ARG A 23 5.53 -2.33 -41.15
C ARG A 23 5.57 -3.54 -40.21
N CYS A 24 6.49 -4.45 -40.46
CA CYS A 24 6.75 -5.57 -39.56
C CYS A 24 7.45 -5.03 -38.31
N TYR A 25 6.65 -4.48 -37.37
CA TYR A 25 7.05 -4.46 -35.97
C TYR A 25 6.31 -5.61 -35.28
N SER A 26 7.01 -6.73 -35.08
CA SER A 26 6.59 -7.73 -34.12
C SER A 26 6.72 -7.14 -32.72
N SER A 27 5.70 -6.39 -32.28
CA SER A 27 5.60 -5.83 -30.93
C SER A 27 4.92 -6.81 -29.97
N LYS A 28 5.35 -8.07 -29.96
CA LYS A 28 4.78 -9.11 -29.07
C LYS A 28 5.63 -9.44 -27.85
N HIS A 29 6.73 -8.73 -27.58
CA HIS A 29 7.63 -9.10 -26.47
C HIS A 29 8.15 -7.96 -25.58
N ILE A 30 7.50 -6.80 -25.54
CA ILE A 30 7.99 -5.69 -24.70
C ILE A 30 7.33 -5.68 -23.29
N PHE A 31 6.17 -6.32 -23.11
CA PHE A 31 5.46 -6.37 -21.81
C PHE A 31 4.71 -7.69 -21.58
N ALA A 32 5.42 -8.83 -21.65
CA ALA A 32 4.89 -10.07 -21.07
C ALA A 32 5.37 -10.16 -19.61
N PRO A 33 4.50 -10.51 -18.62
CA PRO A 33 4.94 -10.80 -17.27
C PRO A 33 6.00 -11.90 -17.33
N TYR A 34 7.14 -11.63 -16.70
CA TYR A 34 8.26 -12.54 -16.63
C TYR A 34 7.89 -13.68 -15.66
N ASP A 35 7.33 -14.77 -16.20
CA ASP A 35 7.06 -16.00 -15.44
C ASP A 35 8.37 -16.76 -15.20
N ASP A 36 9.05 -16.43 -14.10
CA ASP A 36 10.35 -17.00 -13.68
C ASP A 36 10.31 -18.52 -13.40
N GLU A 37 9.14 -19.16 -13.36
CA GLU A 37 9.05 -20.55 -12.91
C GLU A 37 9.25 -21.60 -14.01
N LYS A 38 9.13 -21.23 -15.30
CA LYS A 38 9.30 -22.18 -16.41
C LYS A 38 10.72 -22.28 -16.96
N GLU A 39 11.62 -21.36 -16.61
CA GLU A 39 13.01 -21.39 -17.10
C GLU A 39 13.99 -22.13 -16.19
N VAL A 40 13.68 -22.30 -14.91
CA VAL A 40 14.62 -22.85 -13.93
C VAL A 40 14.92 -24.33 -14.16
N ASN A 41 14.13 -25.04 -14.97
CA ASN A 41 14.29 -26.47 -15.23
C ASN A 41 14.54 -26.84 -16.69
N ARG A 42 14.91 -25.88 -17.56
CA ARG A 42 15.53 -26.22 -18.84
C ARG A 42 16.98 -26.59 -18.57
N LYS A 43 17.23 -27.88 -18.31
CA LYS A 43 18.54 -28.48 -18.61
C LYS A 43 18.90 -27.99 -20.01
N LYS A 44 20.06 -27.35 -20.16
CA LYS A 44 20.58 -26.87 -21.44
C LYS A 44 20.53 -28.02 -22.44
N GLU A 45 19.48 -28.08 -23.25
CA GLU A 45 19.42 -28.97 -24.39
C GLU A 45 20.52 -28.49 -25.33
N GLN A 46 21.52 -29.35 -25.58
CA GLN A 46 22.47 -29.12 -26.65
C GLN A 46 21.66 -28.96 -27.94
N LEU A 47 21.87 -27.87 -28.66
CA LEU A 47 21.29 -27.71 -29.98
C LEU A 47 21.88 -28.82 -30.87
N SER A 48 21.12 -29.31 -31.85
CA SER A 48 21.55 -30.43 -32.71
C SER A 48 22.89 -30.21 -33.41
N ASP A 49 23.31 -28.95 -33.54
CA ASP A 49 24.51 -28.53 -34.26
C ASP A 49 25.68 -28.22 -33.31
N ASP A 50 25.50 -28.34 -31.98
CA ASP A 50 26.56 -28.10 -31.02
C ASP A 50 27.56 -29.27 -31.04
N LYS A 51 28.83 -28.97 -31.26
CA LYS A 51 29.91 -29.97 -31.23
C LYS A 51 30.00 -30.55 -29.80
N PRO A 52 30.02 -31.89 -29.63
CA PRO A 52 30.25 -32.50 -28.33
C PRO A 52 31.56 -32.01 -27.72
N TRP A 53 31.53 -31.65 -26.44
CA TRP A 53 32.68 -31.10 -25.71
C TRP A 53 33.86 -32.09 -25.71
N ASP A 54 34.99 -31.68 -26.30
CA ASP A 54 36.21 -32.48 -26.47
C ASP A 54 37.26 -32.25 -25.37
N GLY A 55 36.91 -31.49 -24.33
CA GLY A 55 37.80 -31.21 -23.19
C GLY A 55 38.57 -29.90 -23.30
N GLU A 56 38.72 -29.37 -24.52
CA GLU A 56 39.39 -28.10 -24.78
C GLU A 56 38.40 -27.08 -25.36
N GLU A 57 38.21 -25.95 -24.68
CA GLU A 57 37.35 -24.89 -25.24
C GLU A 57 38.02 -24.19 -26.43
N SER A 58 37.23 -23.90 -27.47
CA SER A 58 37.68 -23.01 -28.53
C SER A 58 37.96 -21.62 -27.97
N VAL A 59 39.04 -20.99 -28.45
CA VAL A 59 39.42 -19.62 -28.05
C VAL A 59 38.26 -18.63 -28.16
N LYS A 60 37.39 -18.80 -29.16
CA LYS A 60 36.21 -17.94 -29.36
C LYS A 60 35.21 -18.06 -28.21
N ASP A 61 34.96 -19.28 -27.74
CA ASP A 61 34.03 -19.55 -26.63
C ASP A 61 34.62 -19.11 -25.29
N ALA A 62 35.92 -19.31 -25.08
CA ALA A 62 36.64 -18.81 -23.91
C ALA A 62 36.55 -17.28 -23.80
N VAL A 63 36.80 -16.58 -24.92
CA VAL A 63 36.69 -15.11 -24.99
C VAL A 63 35.25 -14.65 -24.80
N LEU A 64 34.27 -15.33 -25.41
CA LEU A 64 32.86 -15.00 -25.27
C LEU A 64 32.40 -15.15 -23.82
N ARG A 65 32.79 -16.24 -23.14
CA ARG A 65 32.52 -16.44 -21.71
C ARG A 65 33.14 -15.32 -20.88
N MET A 66 34.39 -14.95 -21.14
CA MET A 66 35.07 -13.89 -20.40
C MET A 66 34.38 -12.53 -20.58
N ILE A 67 33.88 -12.24 -21.79
CA ILE A 67 33.10 -11.03 -22.09
C ILE A 67 31.76 -11.10 -21.34
N VAL A 68 31.02 -12.19 -21.44
CA VAL A 68 29.73 -12.35 -20.77
C VAL A 68 29.90 -12.21 -19.26
N ASP A 69 30.87 -12.88 -18.64
CA ASP A 69 31.12 -12.79 -17.20
C ASP A 69 31.53 -11.37 -16.77
N LYS A 70 32.31 -10.64 -17.60
CA LYS A 70 32.71 -9.26 -17.34
C LYS A 70 31.53 -8.26 -17.38
N TYR A 71 30.52 -8.51 -18.21
CA TYR A 71 29.39 -7.60 -18.40
C TYR A 71 28.07 -8.11 -17.77
N ARG A 72 28.07 -9.28 -17.13
CA ARG A 72 26.89 -9.87 -16.45
C ARG A 72 26.57 -9.19 -15.11
N ALA A 73 27.56 -8.63 -14.44
CA ALA A 73 27.32 -7.83 -13.24
C ALA A 73 26.87 -6.41 -13.65
N PRO A 74 25.77 -5.87 -13.08
CA PRO A 74 25.46 -4.46 -13.28
C PRO A 74 26.66 -3.63 -12.80
N LEU A 75 27.18 -2.71 -13.62
CA LEU A 75 28.29 -1.83 -13.26
C LEU A 75 27.94 -1.12 -11.94
N ARG A 76 28.55 -1.57 -10.84
CA ARG A 76 28.50 -0.86 -9.57
C ARG A 76 29.43 0.33 -9.70
N VAL A 77 28.92 1.42 -10.24
CA VAL A 77 29.64 2.69 -10.24
C VAL A 77 29.75 3.12 -8.78
N GLU A 78 30.94 2.96 -8.19
CA GLU A 78 31.23 3.50 -6.86
C GLU A 78 30.95 5.01 -6.90
N GLY A 79 29.91 5.43 -6.17
CA GLY A 79 29.47 6.82 -6.11
C GLY A 79 28.17 7.17 -6.85
N ALA A 80 27.68 6.38 -7.83
CA ALA A 80 26.44 6.73 -8.54
C ALA A 80 25.15 6.18 -7.88
N ALA A 81 25.28 5.25 -6.93
CA ALA A 81 24.14 4.58 -6.27
C ALA A 81 23.62 5.32 -5.01
N ARG A 82 23.79 6.65 -4.93
CA ARG A 82 23.10 7.50 -3.95
C ARG A 82 22.47 8.73 -4.59
N ARG A 83 21.89 8.59 -5.79
CA ARG A 83 20.74 9.45 -6.12
C ARG A 83 19.61 9.04 -5.17
N ASN A 84 19.08 10.00 -4.42
CA ASN A 84 17.90 9.83 -3.58
C ASN A 84 16.69 9.46 -4.46
N LEU A 85 16.61 8.22 -4.92
CA LEU A 85 15.34 7.63 -5.28
C LEU A 85 14.53 7.55 -3.98
N PRO A 86 13.29 8.07 -3.95
CA PRO A 86 12.44 7.87 -2.79
C PRO A 86 12.35 6.37 -2.54
N GLN A 87 12.83 5.93 -1.37
CA GLN A 87 12.62 4.53 -0.99
C GLN A 87 11.10 4.31 -0.91
N PRO A 88 10.58 3.18 -1.42
CA PRO A 88 9.19 2.84 -1.21
C PRO A 88 8.88 2.89 0.29
N GLN A 89 7.77 3.53 0.64
CA GLN A 89 7.30 3.65 2.02
C GLN A 89 7.39 2.27 2.71
N PRO A 90 7.99 2.16 3.91
CA PRO A 90 8.00 0.91 4.64
C PRO A 90 6.57 0.42 4.80
N TYR A 91 6.31 -0.83 4.44
CA TYR A 91 5.01 -1.45 4.68
C TYR A 91 4.66 -1.30 6.17
N PRO A 92 3.38 -1.07 6.52
CA PRO A 92 2.95 -0.92 7.91
C PRO A 92 3.50 -2.07 8.77
N PRO A 93 3.88 -1.81 10.04
CA PRO A 93 4.69 -2.72 10.86
C PRO A 93 4.07 -4.13 11.04
N HIS A 94 2.76 -4.25 10.84
CA HIS A 94 2.07 -5.54 10.86
C HIS A 94 2.46 -6.46 9.70
N ILE A 95 2.76 -5.90 8.51
CA ILE A 95 3.22 -6.65 7.34
C ILE A 95 4.68 -7.06 7.51
N MET A 96 5.54 -6.18 8.06
CA MET A 96 6.95 -6.53 8.29
C MET A 96 7.13 -7.65 9.32
N GLN A 97 6.27 -7.76 10.35
CA GLN A 97 6.34 -8.89 11.29
C GLN A 97 6.12 -10.27 10.64
N GLN A 98 5.40 -10.33 9.51
CA GLN A 98 5.16 -11.56 8.78
C GLN A 98 6.39 -12.01 7.96
N PHE A 99 7.24 -11.05 7.54
CA PHE A 99 8.44 -11.31 6.75
C PHE A 99 9.76 -11.20 7.56
N ALA A 100 9.73 -10.68 8.78
CA ALA A 100 10.91 -10.44 9.63
C ALA A 100 11.55 -11.72 10.22
N GLN A 101 11.14 -12.90 9.79
CA GLN A 101 11.73 -14.16 10.25
C GLN A 101 12.21 -15.01 9.08
N ASP A 102 13.13 -14.47 8.30
CA ASP A 102 14.04 -15.30 7.50
C ASP A 102 14.97 -16.07 8.44
N LYS A 103 14.39 -17.11 9.06
CA LYS A 103 15.13 -18.10 9.86
C LYS A 103 16.14 -18.76 8.91
N SER A 104 17.42 -18.73 9.31
CA SER A 104 18.50 -19.48 8.66
C SER A 104 18.04 -20.92 8.36
N PRO A 105 18.44 -21.51 7.20
CA PRO A 105 18.02 -22.84 6.79
C PRO A 105 18.21 -23.92 7.88
N GLY A 106 19.27 -23.82 8.69
CA GLY A 106 19.50 -24.72 9.83
C GLY A 106 18.46 -24.58 10.95
N LYS A 107 18.00 -23.36 11.26
CA LYS A 107 16.93 -23.13 12.23
C LYS A 107 15.57 -23.63 11.72
N LYS A 108 15.30 -23.51 10.42
CA LYS A 108 14.08 -24.06 9.78
C LYS A 108 14.06 -25.59 9.84
N GLN A 109 15.21 -26.26 9.64
CA GLN A 109 15.31 -27.71 9.73
C GLN A 109 15.11 -28.22 11.17
N ALA A 110 15.75 -27.60 12.16
CA ALA A 110 15.57 -27.95 13.57
C ALA A 110 14.11 -27.79 14.04
N GLU A 111 13.41 -26.73 13.59
CA GLU A 111 12.00 -26.52 13.92
C GLU A 111 11.10 -27.59 13.28
N ARG A 112 11.36 -27.97 12.02
CA ARG A 112 10.65 -29.07 11.34
C ARG A 112 10.85 -30.40 12.06
N GLU A 113 12.08 -30.71 12.47
CA GLU A 113 12.37 -31.93 13.22
C GLU A 113 11.69 -31.94 14.59
N ARG A 114 11.66 -30.80 15.30
CA ARG A 114 10.93 -30.66 16.57
C ARG A 114 9.42 -30.86 16.40
N LYS A 115 8.82 -30.26 15.37
CA LYS A 115 7.40 -30.44 15.04
C LYS A 115 7.09 -31.90 14.68
N ASN A 116 7.96 -32.56 13.91
CA ASN A 116 7.75 -33.94 13.51
C ASN A 116 7.89 -34.91 14.71
N LYS A 117 8.83 -34.65 15.63
CA LYS A 117 8.95 -35.38 16.90
C LYS A 117 7.70 -35.19 17.77
N ALA A 118 7.19 -33.97 17.90
CA ALA A 118 5.97 -33.69 18.65
C ALA A 118 4.72 -34.38 18.05
N MET A 119 4.58 -34.38 16.72
CA MET A 119 3.50 -35.10 16.03
C MET A 119 3.56 -36.61 16.27
N LYS A 120 4.76 -37.21 16.20
CA LYS A 120 4.95 -38.63 16.52
C LYS A 120 4.63 -38.94 17.98
N GLN A 121 5.01 -38.04 18.90
CA GLN A 121 4.68 -38.19 20.32
C GLN A 121 3.18 -38.11 20.56
N ASN A 122 2.47 -37.13 19.98
CA ASN A 122 1.02 -37.04 20.09
C ASN A 122 0.31 -38.24 19.48
N ARG A 123 0.77 -38.75 18.33
CA ARG A 123 0.22 -39.96 17.73
C ARG A 123 0.41 -41.18 18.63
N LEU A 124 1.56 -41.30 19.29
CA LEU A 124 1.84 -42.38 20.24
C LEU A 124 1.01 -42.24 21.53
N MET A 125 0.86 -41.02 22.06
CA MET A 125 0.02 -40.75 23.22
C MET A 125 -1.45 -41.08 22.91
N ASN A 126 -1.98 -40.60 21.79
CA ASN A 126 -3.36 -40.93 21.38
C ASN A 126 -3.56 -42.43 21.17
N ALA A 127 -2.59 -43.13 20.57
CA ALA A 127 -2.67 -44.58 20.40
C ALA A 127 -2.60 -45.32 21.74
N LYS A 128 -1.80 -44.82 22.69
CA LYS A 128 -1.70 -45.38 24.04
C LYS A 128 -2.98 -45.15 24.84
N ASP A 129 -3.56 -43.95 24.77
CA ASP A 129 -4.81 -43.60 25.42
C ASP A 129 -5.97 -44.44 24.83
N ALA A 130 -6.04 -44.60 23.51
CA ALA A 130 -7.02 -45.47 22.86
C ALA A 130 -6.86 -46.96 23.24
N ALA A 131 -5.62 -47.44 23.39
CA ALA A 131 -5.35 -48.80 23.85
C ALA A 131 -5.69 -49.00 25.33
N LEU A 132 -5.45 -47.99 26.17
CA LEU A 132 -5.86 -48.01 27.58
C LEU A 132 -7.38 -47.96 27.73
N ASP A 133 -8.09 -47.18 26.92
CA ASP A 133 -9.55 -47.16 26.90
C ASP A 133 -10.13 -48.52 26.50
N TYR A 134 -9.48 -49.22 25.55
CA TYR A 134 -9.86 -50.58 25.17
C TYR A 134 -9.60 -51.60 26.28
N SER A 135 -8.46 -51.50 26.99
CA SER A 135 -8.11 -52.45 28.06
C SER A 135 -8.87 -52.20 29.37
N LEU A 136 -9.25 -50.95 29.66
CA LEU A 136 -10.09 -50.60 30.81
C LEU A 136 -11.57 -50.95 30.60
N GLY A 137 -11.95 -51.46 29.41
CA GLY A 137 -13.31 -51.91 29.12
C GLY A 137 -14.37 -50.83 29.31
N LYS A 138 -13.97 -49.56 29.24
CA LYS A 138 -14.82 -48.41 29.58
C LYS A 138 -15.68 -48.06 28.37
N LYS A 139 -16.84 -48.71 28.28
CA LYS A 139 -17.95 -48.25 27.42
C LYS A 139 -18.47 -46.93 28.01
N TYR A 140 -17.86 -45.81 27.67
CA TYR A 140 -18.52 -44.53 27.86
C TYR A 140 -19.75 -44.51 26.93
N PRO A 141 -20.94 -44.10 27.42
CA PRO A 141 -22.06 -43.84 26.55
C PRO A 141 -21.75 -42.56 25.80
N THR A 142 -21.29 -42.67 24.55
CA THR A 142 -21.39 -41.56 23.61
C THR A 142 -22.86 -41.38 23.32
N THR A 143 -23.46 -40.35 23.92
CA THR A 143 -24.71 -39.76 23.45
C THR A 143 -24.53 -39.42 21.97
N ASP A 144 -25.18 -40.19 21.11
CA ASP A 144 -25.24 -40.01 19.66
C ASP A 144 -26.24 -38.89 19.30
N GLU A 145 -26.28 -37.82 20.10
CA GLU A 145 -27.08 -36.62 19.86
C GLU A 145 -26.25 -35.40 20.28
N GLY A 146 -25.46 -34.91 19.35
CA GLY A 146 -24.64 -33.72 19.52
C GLY A 146 -24.11 -33.26 18.18
N ASP A 147 -24.92 -32.47 17.48
CA ASP A 147 -24.57 -31.60 16.36
C ASP A 147 -23.41 -32.06 15.47
N SER A 148 -23.76 -32.73 14.37
CA SER A 148 -22.88 -32.98 13.23
C SER A 148 -22.58 -31.71 12.41
N ASN A 149 -22.44 -30.56 13.07
CA ASN A 149 -21.91 -29.33 12.47
C ASN A 149 -20.43 -29.11 12.80
N VAL A 150 -19.68 -30.20 13.02
CA VAL A 150 -18.23 -30.18 12.93
C VAL A 150 -17.90 -30.29 11.44
N SER A 151 -17.84 -29.13 10.81
CA SER A 151 -17.34 -28.91 9.46
C SER A 151 -16.01 -29.64 9.28
N ARG A 152 -16.08 -30.88 8.76
CA ARG A 152 -14.94 -31.59 8.20
C ARG A 152 -14.43 -30.70 7.07
N LYS A 153 -13.37 -29.96 7.35
CA LYS A 153 -12.67 -29.15 6.36
C LYS A 153 -11.89 -30.10 5.45
N GLU A 154 -12.64 -30.85 4.64
CA GLU A 154 -12.12 -31.63 3.53
C GLU A 154 -11.55 -30.63 2.52
N PHE A 155 -10.36 -30.91 2.01
CA PHE A 155 -9.68 -30.05 1.06
C PHE A 155 -10.51 -30.03 -0.25
N ILE A 156 -11.29 -28.97 -0.44
CA ILE A 156 -12.18 -28.81 -1.59
C ILE A 156 -11.32 -28.64 -2.84
N SER A 157 -11.42 -29.57 -3.79
CA SER A 157 -10.79 -29.43 -5.11
C SER A 157 -11.37 -28.21 -5.84
N ILE A 158 -10.59 -27.54 -6.70
CA ILE A 158 -11.07 -26.39 -7.50
C ILE A 158 -12.35 -26.73 -8.29
N ASN A 159 -12.47 -27.98 -8.76
CA ASN A 159 -13.65 -28.45 -9.48
C ASN A 159 -14.86 -28.60 -8.55
N ASP A 160 -14.65 -29.02 -7.29
CA ASP A 160 -15.72 -29.14 -6.30
C ASP A 160 -16.24 -27.76 -5.87
N ILE A 161 -15.36 -26.74 -5.83
CA ILE A 161 -15.78 -25.34 -5.64
C ILE A 161 -16.69 -24.91 -6.80
N GLY A 162 -16.33 -25.25 -8.04
CA GLY A 162 -17.15 -24.97 -9.22
C GLY A 162 -18.53 -25.63 -9.16
N LEU A 163 -18.60 -26.91 -8.78
CA LEU A 163 -19.85 -27.66 -8.64
C LEU A 163 -20.73 -27.09 -7.52
N LEU A 164 -20.15 -26.76 -6.37
CA LEU A 164 -20.85 -26.12 -5.26
C LEU A 164 -21.39 -24.73 -5.65
N CYS A 165 -20.60 -23.93 -6.39
CA CYS A 165 -21.04 -22.64 -6.91
C CYS A 165 -22.22 -22.79 -7.87
N GLU A 166 -22.16 -23.75 -8.80
CA GLU A 166 -23.24 -24.00 -9.77
C GLU A 166 -24.53 -24.47 -9.08
N GLU A 167 -24.43 -25.34 -8.07
CA GLU A 167 -25.58 -25.77 -7.26
C GLU A 167 -26.22 -24.58 -6.54
N LYS A 168 -25.43 -23.71 -5.92
CA LYS A 168 -25.93 -22.49 -5.28
C LYS A 168 -26.54 -21.49 -6.26
N ILE A 169 -25.95 -21.32 -7.45
CA ILE A 169 -26.52 -20.46 -8.49
C ILE A 169 -27.88 -21.01 -8.95
N ARG A 170 -28.02 -22.33 -9.09
CA ARG A 170 -29.28 -22.97 -9.45
C ARG A 170 -30.34 -22.79 -8.36
N GLU A 171 -29.98 -22.96 -7.10
CA GLU A 171 -30.87 -22.74 -5.96
C GLU A 171 -31.34 -21.28 -5.90
N ALA A 172 -30.42 -20.31 -6.04
CA ALA A 172 -30.74 -18.88 -6.05
C ALA A 172 -31.63 -18.47 -7.25
N LYS A 173 -31.42 -19.08 -8.43
CA LYS A 173 -32.32 -18.94 -9.59
C LYS A 173 -33.70 -19.51 -9.31
N ALA A 174 -33.79 -20.71 -8.72
CA ALA A 174 -35.06 -21.32 -8.37
C ALA A 174 -35.85 -20.50 -7.33
N LYS A 175 -35.14 -19.82 -6.43
CA LYS A 175 -35.71 -18.87 -5.46
C LYS A 175 -36.13 -17.53 -6.07
N GLY A 176 -35.79 -17.25 -7.33
CA GLY A 176 -36.08 -15.96 -7.97
C GLY A 176 -35.25 -14.78 -7.45
N GLU A 177 -34.12 -15.05 -6.77
CA GLU A 177 -33.26 -13.98 -6.20
C GLU A 177 -32.65 -13.07 -7.28
N PHE A 178 -32.58 -13.54 -8.53
CA PHE A 178 -32.07 -12.78 -9.66
C PHE A 178 -33.11 -11.87 -10.34
N ASP A 179 -34.40 -12.02 -10.04
CA ASP A 179 -35.45 -11.27 -10.73
C ASP A 179 -35.55 -9.82 -10.26
N ASN A 180 -35.19 -9.52 -9.01
CA ASN A 180 -35.28 -8.20 -8.37
C ASN A 180 -33.92 -7.65 -7.91
N LEU A 181 -32.90 -7.75 -8.75
CA LEU A 181 -31.58 -7.22 -8.43
C LEU A 181 -31.58 -5.68 -8.31
N PRO A 182 -30.94 -5.11 -7.26
CA PRO A 182 -30.82 -3.67 -7.14
C PRO A 182 -29.98 -3.12 -8.32
N GLY A 183 -30.61 -2.32 -9.17
CA GLY A 183 -29.97 -1.76 -10.36
C GLY A 183 -30.27 -2.50 -11.67
N SER A 184 -31.10 -3.54 -11.65
CA SER A 184 -31.63 -4.15 -12.87
C SER A 184 -32.35 -3.09 -13.74
N GLY A 185 -32.01 -3.04 -15.03
CA GLY A 185 -32.57 -2.09 -15.99
C GLY A 185 -32.10 -0.62 -15.85
N LYS A 186 -31.34 -0.27 -14.80
CA LYS A 186 -30.77 1.08 -14.65
C LYS A 186 -29.40 1.13 -15.34
N PRO A 187 -29.03 2.25 -15.99
CA PRO A 187 -27.68 2.41 -16.50
C PRO A 187 -26.67 2.33 -15.36
N LEU A 188 -25.47 1.82 -15.67
CA LEU A 188 -24.35 1.84 -14.73
C LEU A 188 -24.10 3.28 -14.26
N GLN A 189 -23.76 3.45 -12.98
CA GLN A 189 -23.35 4.77 -12.49
C GLN A 189 -22.09 5.20 -13.23
N GLU A 190 -22.20 6.25 -14.05
CA GLU A 190 -21.04 6.84 -14.69
C GLU A 190 -20.25 7.64 -13.67
N ASP A 191 -18.97 7.32 -13.55
CA ASP A 191 -18.05 8.12 -12.78
C ASP A 191 -17.94 9.50 -13.45
N TYR A 192 -18.40 10.57 -12.79
CA TYR A 192 -18.43 11.94 -13.33
C TYR A 192 -17.09 12.39 -13.94
N PHE A 193 -15.98 11.96 -13.34
CA PHE A 193 -14.63 12.31 -13.78
C PHE A 193 -14.15 11.55 -15.02
N LYS A 194 -14.87 10.51 -15.48
CA LYS A 194 -14.51 9.74 -16.68
C LYS A 194 -14.62 10.58 -17.95
N ASN A 195 -15.59 11.50 -17.98
CA ASN A 195 -15.86 12.36 -19.13
C ASN A 195 -15.18 13.74 -18.99
N ASN A 196 -14.24 13.89 -18.05
CA ASN A 196 -13.52 15.14 -17.85
C ASN A 196 -12.54 15.40 -19.02
N PRO A 197 -12.69 16.50 -19.80
CA PRO A 197 -11.80 16.81 -20.92
C PRO A 197 -10.35 17.06 -20.52
N TYR A 198 -10.09 17.35 -19.25
CA TYR A 198 -8.76 17.69 -18.72
C TYR A 198 -8.00 16.51 -18.13
N LEU A 199 -8.58 15.30 -18.09
CA LEU A 199 -7.93 14.10 -17.57
C LEU A 199 -7.83 13.06 -18.68
N ASP A 200 -6.63 12.51 -18.88
CA ASP A 200 -6.48 11.34 -19.74
C ASP A 200 -7.08 10.08 -19.08
N GLN A 201 -7.43 9.08 -19.88
CA GLN A 201 -7.97 7.82 -19.41
C GLN A 201 -7.03 7.14 -18.39
N THR A 202 -5.72 7.24 -18.61
CA THR A 202 -4.70 6.70 -17.71
C THR A 202 -4.72 7.39 -16.34
N GLU A 203 -4.74 8.73 -16.34
CA GLU A 203 -4.77 9.53 -15.11
C GLU A 203 -6.07 9.33 -14.34
N TYR A 204 -7.19 9.22 -15.05
CA TYR A 204 -8.48 8.88 -14.48
C TYR A 204 -8.45 7.53 -13.77
N LEU A 205 -7.94 6.48 -14.43
CA LEU A 205 -7.80 5.13 -13.86
C LEU A 205 -6.87 5.15 -12.63
N LEU A 206 -5.75 5.85 -12.72
CA LEU A 206 -4.80 6.00 -11.63
C LEU A 206 -5.46 6.70 -10.42
N ASN A 207 -6.10 7.85 -10.63
CA ASN A 207 -6.79 8.58 -9.58
C ASN A 207 -7.89 7.74 -8.94
N ARG A 208 -8.62 6.94 -9.72
CA ARG A 208 -9.63 6.01 -9.21
C ARG A 208 -9.03 4.91 -8.32
N ILE A 209 -7.89 4.34 -8.71
CA ILE A 209 -7.19 3.34 -7.90
C ILE A 209 -6.70 3.97 -6.59
N VAL A 210 -6.10 5.16 -6.66
CA VAL A 210 -5.63 5.92 -5.49
C VAL A 210 -6.80 6.21 -4.53
N GLN A 211 -7.95 6.66 -5.06
CA GLN A 211 -9.16 6.92 -4.27
C GLN A 211 -9.75 5.65 -3.66
N ARG A 212 -9.86 4.55 -4.43
CA ARG A 212 -10.35 3.26 -3.90
C ARG A 212 -9.47 2.72 -2.78
N ASN A 213 -8.17 2.94 -2.86
CA ASN A 213 -7.22 2.55 -1.82
C ASN A 213 -7.18 3.55 -0.65
N GLY A 214 -7.94 4.65 -0.72
CA GLY A 214 -7.97 5.68 0.32
C GLY A 214 -6.66 6.43 0.48
N ALA A 215 -5.78 6.43 -0.53
CA ALA A 215 -4.47 7.06 -0.44
C ALA A 215 -4.61 8.59 -0.59
N ALA A 216 -4.16 9.32 0.42
CA ALA A 216 -4.14 10.78 0.39
C ALA A 216 -2.87 11.31 -0.28
N PRO A 217 -2.92 12.46 -0.98
CA PRO A 217 -1.72 13.13 -1.46
C PRO A 217 -0.75 13.43 -0.31
N PRO A 218 0.58 13.40 -0.54
CA PRO A 218 1.57 13.60 0.51
C PRO A 218 1.40 14.88 1.32
N TRP A 219 1.00 15.98 0.68
CA TRP A 219 0.79 17.26 1.36
C TRP A 219 -0.43 17.22 2.30
N VAL A 220 -1.45 16.39 2.03
CA VAL A 220 -2.62 16.23 2.92
C VAL A 220 -2.21 15.50 4.20
N ILE A 221 -1.35 14.49 4.08
CA ILE A 221 -0.80 13.77 5.23
C ILE A 221 0.02 14.74 6.09
N MET A 222 0.89 15.52 5.46
CA MET A 222 1.66 16.55 6.16
C MET A 222 0.79 17.66 6.75
N GLN A 223 -0.33 18.00 6.11
CA GLN A 223 -1.29 18.94 6.66
C GLN A 223 -1.83 18.44 8.00
N GLN A 224 -2.23 17.17 8.07
CA GLN A 224 -2.71 16.55 9.30
C GLN A 224 -1.61 16.56 10.37
N GLU A 225 -0.37 16.20 10.02
CA GLU A 225 0.76 16.28 10.95
C GLU A 225 0.95 17.69 11.51
N VAL A 226 1.04 18.70 10.65
CA VAL A 226 1.19 20.11 11.05
C VAL A 226 0.02 20.56 11.92
N ASP A 227 -1.21 20.16 11.59
CA ASP A 227 -2.40 20.52 12.37
C ASP A 227 -2.40 19.84 13.75
N THR A 228 -1.94 18.60 13.86
CA THR A 228 -1.78 17.94 15.16
C THR A 228 -0.70 18.59 16.01
N GLU A 229 0.45 18.96 15.42
CA GLU A 229 1.53 19.69 16.11
C GLU A 229 1.08 21.09 16.55
N LEU A 230 0.31 21.81 15.72
CA LEU A 230 -0.29 23.10 16.06
C LEU A 230 -1.28 22.99 17.21
N ASN A 231 -2.14 21.98 17.18
CA ASN A 231 -3.14 21.76 18.22
C ASN A 231 -2.48 21.39 19.56
N SER A 232 -1.45 20.53 19.54
CA SER A 232 -0.72 20.20 20.77
C SER A 232 0.01 21.41 21.33
N PHE A 233 0.66 22.22 20.50
CA PHE A 233 1.28 23.49 20.89
C PHE A 233 0.27 24.45 21.55
N LYS A 234 -0.89 24.65 20.92
CA LYS A 234 -1.95 25.54 21.45
C LYS A 234 -2.51 25.03 22.78
N LEU A 235 -2.70 23.72 22.91
CA LEU A 235 -3.15 23.12 24.17
C LEU A 235 -2.11 23.31 25.27
N GLN A 236 -0.83 23.06 24.98
CA GLN A 236 0.27 23.29 25.92
C GLN A 236 0.33 24.76 26.35
N LEU A 237 0.37 25.69 25.40
CA LEU A 237 0.37 27.13 25.69
C LEU A 237 -0.82 27.56 26.54
N SER A 238 -2.02 27.04 26.24
CA SER A 238 -3.22 27.32 27.02
C SER A 238 -3.17 26.77 28.44
N SER A 239 -2.59 25.58 28.63
CA SER A 239 -2.45 24.95 29.95
C SER A 239 -1.48 25.73 30.84
N VAL A 240 -0.40 26.24 30.26
CA VAL A 240 0.60 27.05 30.96
C VAL A 240 0.02 28.40 31.34
N CYS A 241 -0.69 29.05 30.41
CA CYS A 241 -1.38 30.31 30.70
C CYS A 241 -2.40 30.12 31.84
N LYS A 242 -3.18 29.04 31.84
CA LYS A 242 -4.11 28.71 32.93
C LYS A 242 -3.37 28.55 34.26
N ARG A 243 -2.27 27.78 34.29
CA ARG A 243 -1.45 27.59 35.47
C ARG A 243 -0.94 28.91 36.05
N CYS A 244 -0.39 29.78 35.20
CA CYS A 244 0.06 31.11 35.62
C CYS A 244 -1.09 32.00 36.14
N ILE A 245 -2.29 31.87 35.58
CA ILE A 245 -3.47 32.60 36.07
C ILE A 245 -3.87 32.08 37.46
N ASP A 246 -3.87 30.77 37.67
CA ASP A 246 -4.28 30.18 38.95
C ASP A 246 -3.27 30.49 40.05
N GLU A 247 -1.96 30.45 39.76
CA GLU A 247 -0.90 30.93 40.67
C GLU A 247 -1.11 32.41 41.05
N LEU A 248 -1.47 33.28 40.10
CA LEU A 248 -1.74 34.70 40.39
C LEU A 248 -2.99 34.90 41.27
N LYS A 249 -4.01 34.05 41.11
CA LYS A 249 -5.20 34.08 41.97
C LYS A 249 -4.88 33.64 43.39
N GLU A 250 -4.06 32.60 43.57
CA GLU A 250 -3.60 32.14 44.89
C GLU A 250 -2.83 33.24 45.63
N GLU A 251 -2.00 34.01 44.91
CA GLU A 251 -1.29 35.18 45.44
C GLU A 251 -2.20 36.40 45.73
N GLY A 252 -3.49 36.35 45.35
CA GLY A 252 -4.42 37.48 45.49
C GLY A 252 -4.10 38.68 44.59
N ARG A 253 -3.28 38.50 43.55
CA ARG A 253 -2.91 39.58 42.61
C ARG A 253 -3.91 39.72 41.46
N PRO A 254 -4.14 40.94 40.96
CA PRO A 254 -4.97 41.15 39.78
C PRO A 254 -4.32 40.51 38.54
N VAL A 255 -5.12 39.79 37.75
CA VAL A 255 -4.69 39.12 36.52
C VAL A 255 -4.56 40.16 35.40
N LEU A 256 -3.43 40.88 35.40
CA LEU A 256 -3.07 41.81 34.34
C LEU A 256 -2.27 41.09 33.25
N LYS A 257 -2.48 41.48 31.98
CA LYS A 257 -1.75 40.93 30.83
C LYS A 257 -0.23 41.04 31.01
N THR A 258 0.26 42.19 31.50
CA THR A 258 1.69 42.45 31.72
C THR A 258 2.32 41.49 32.74
N THR A 259 1.66 41.29 33.88
CA THR A 259 2.12 40.38 34.94
C THR A 259 2.14 38.94 34.45
N LEU A 260 1.12 38.53 33.69
CA LEU A 260 1.04 37.18 33.12
C LEU A 260 2.16 36.94 32.10
N VAL A 261 2.42 37.89 31.19
CA VAL A 261 3.54 37.82 30.23
C VAL A 261 4.88 37.72 30.96
N GLN A 262 5.09 38.50 32.03
CA GLN A 262 6.32 38.45 32.81
C GLN A 262 6.54 37.07 33.46
N ARG A 263 5.49 36.49 34.07
CA ARG A 263 5.56 35.16 34.68
C ARG A 263 5.83 34.08 33.63
N PHE A 264 5.12 34.12 32.51
CA PHE A 264 5.34 33.21 31.39
C PHE A 264 6.78 33.30 30.86
N ASN A 265 7.29 34.53 30.71
CA ASN A 265 8.64 34.78 30.22
C ASN A 265 9.73 34.22 31.15
N GLN A 266 9.51 34.29 32.47
CA GLN A 266 10.44 33.74 33.46
C GLN A 266 10.42 32.21 33.48
N ALA A 267 9.26 31.60 33.28
CA ALA A 267 9.09 30.15 33.44
C ALA A 267 9.43 29.36 32.16
N GLU A 268 8.85 29.73 31.00
CA GLU A 268 8.74 28.78 29.88
C GLU A 268 9.03 29.35 28.48
N LYS A 269 9.38 30.64 28.37
CA LYS A 269 9.63 31.27 27.06
C LYS A 269 10.64 30.53 26.18
N SER A 270 11.76 30.11 26.76
CA SER A 270 12.83 29.42 26.00
C SER A 270 12.40 28.06 25.45
N PHE A 271 11.46 27.39 26.11
CA PHE A 271 10.89 26.13 25.64
C PHE A 271 9.99 26.39 24.42
N PHE A 272 9.06 27.34 24.53
CA PHE A 272 8.14 27.65 23.44
C PHE A 272 8.81 28.30 22.24
N GLU A 273 9.88 29.08 22.40
CA GLU A 273 10.67 29.60 21.28
C GLU A 273 11.28 28.47 20.44
N LYS A 274 11.84 27.44 21.09
CA LYS A 274 12.37 26.27 20.40
C LYS A 274 11.25 25.48 19.69
N GLN A 275 10.11 25.32 20.35
CA GLN A 275 8.96 24.64 19.79
C GLN A 275 8.42 25.37 18.55
N VAL A 276 8.27 26.69 18.62
CA VAL A 276 7.87 27.55 17.50
C VAL A 276 8.87 27.47 16.36
N SER A 277 10.18 27.46 16.64
CA SER A 277 11.22 27.30 15.61
C SER A 277 11.12 25.95 14.88
N SER A 278 10.91 24.85 15.63
CA SER A 278 10.69 23.52 15.09
C SER A 278 9.42 23.47 14.23
N LEU A 279 8.31 23.98 14.75
CA LEU A 279 7.01 23.99 14.09
C LEU A 279 7.02 24.84 12.81
N ASN A 280 7.68 26.02 12.85
CA ASN A 280 7.87 26.86 11.68
C ASN A 280 8.71 26.17 10.59
N SER A 281 9.70 25.36 10.97
CA SER A 281 10.48 24.57 10.01
C SER A 281 9.61 23.51 9.33
N ARG A 282 8.69 22.88 10.07
CA ARG A 282 7.69 21.96 9.49
C ARG A 282 6.69 22.68 8.59
N VAL A 283 6.15 23.81 9.04
CA VAL A 283 5.21 24.64 8.25
C VAL A 283 5.85 25.10 6.94
N ARG A 284 7.13 25.50 6.94
CA ARG A 284 7.86 25.81 5.70
C ARG A 284 7.90 24.62 4.75
N SER A 285 8.25 23.45 5.26
CA SER A 285 8.30 22.21 4.46
C SER A 285 6.93 21.90 3.85
N TYR A 286 5.86 22.01 4.65
CA TYR A 286 4.48 21.85 4.19
C TYR A 286 4.10 22.89 3.11
N ASN A 287 4.41 24.17 3.32
CA ASN A 287 4.09 25.27 2.40
C ASN A 287 4.77 25.15 1.03
N VAL A 288 5.93 24.48 0.99
CA VAL A 288 6.63 24.16 -0.27
C VAL A 288 5.86 23.13 -1.08
N MET A 289 5.25 22.14 -0.42
CA MET A 289 4.53 21.05 -1.08
C MET A 289 3.06 21.35 -1.37
N CYS A 290 2.42 22.20 -0.56
CA CYS A 290 0.99 22.44 -0.70
C CYS A 290 0.65 23.49 -1.77
N PRO A 291 -0.54 23.38 -2.40
CA PRO A 291 -1.05 24.41 -3.29
C PRO A 291 -1.22 25.76 -2.57
N SER A 292 -1.07 26.86 -3.31
CA SER A 292 -1.09 28.22 -2.76
C SER A 292 -2.27 28.54 -1.82
N PRO A 293 -3.51 28.11 -2.10
CA PRO A 293 -4.66 28.43 -1.23
C PRO A 293 -4.59 27.79 0.17
N VAL A 294 -3.82 26.71 0.34
CA VAL A 294 -3.79 25.92 1.58
C VAL A 294 -2.50 26.17 2.39
N ARG A 295 -1.69 27.15 1.97
CA ARG A 295 -0.47 27.54 2.69
C ARG A 295 -0.82 28.15 4.04
N LYS A 296 -0.04 27.81 5.06
CA LYS A 296 -0.20 28.30 6.44
C LYS A 296 0.79 29.43 6.73
N GLN A 297 0.40 30.36 7.58
CA GLN A 297 1.29 31.42 8.05
C GLN A 297 2.29 30.87 9.08
N LEU A 298 3.46 31.51 9.20
CA LEU A 298 4.42 31.18 10.24
C LEU A 298 3.92 31.68 11.59
N LEU A 299 4.25 30.92 12.63
CA LEU A 299 3.88 31.23 14.00
C LEU A 299 4.87 32.21 14.61
N GLU A 300 4.34 33.15 15.37
CA GLU A 300 5.10 34.03 16.25
C GLU A 300 4.59 33.85 17.67
N LEU A 301 5.50 33.61 18.61
CA LEU A 301 5.15 33.30 20.00
C LEU A 301 4.33 34.42 20.64
N ASP A 302 4.74 35.67 20.45
CA ASP A 302 4.07 36.82 21.04
C ASP A 302 2.63 36.99 20.55
N LYS A 303 2.38 36.72 19.25
CA LYS A 303 1.03 36.75 18.66
C LYS A 303 0.13 35.66 19.23
N GLU A 304 0.65 34.43 19.31
CA GLU A 304 -0.12 33.31 19.88
C GLU A 304 -0.40 33.51 21.38
N LEU A 305 0.58 34.05 22.12
CA LEU A 305 0.40 34.41 23.52
C LEU A 305 -0.68 35.49 23.69
N ALA A 306 -0.65 36.54 22.89
CA ALA A 306 -1.68 37.59 22.90
C ALA A 306 -3.08 37.01 22.59
N ASN A 307 -3.20 36.16 21.57
CA ASN A 307 -4.45 35.50 21.20
C ASN A 307 -5.01 34.62 22.33
N VAL A 308 -4.14 33.91 23.05
CA VAL A 308 -4.56 33.09 24.20
C VAL A 308 -4.99 33.99 25.35
N MET A 309 -4.28 35.08 25.61
CA MET A 309 -4.59 36.02 26.69
C MET A 309 -5.92 36.74 26.48
N GLU A 310 -6.25 37.14 25.25
CA GLU A 310 -7.56 37.75 24.93
C GLU A 310 -8.74 36.84 25.28
N ARG A 311 -8.55 35.52 25.27
CA ARG A 311 -9.61 34.57 25.64
C ARG A 311 -9.90 34.56 27.14
N TYR A 312 -8.89 34.84 27.98
CA TYR A 312 -8.99 34.76 29.43
C TYR A 312 -9.20 36.12 30.10
N VAL A 313 -8.65 37.17 29.51
CA VAL A 313 -8.75 38.54 30.00
C VAL A 313 -9.64 39.31 29.04
N LYS A 314 -10.93 39.43 29.40
CA LYS A 314 -11.90 40.31 28.74
C LYS A 314 -11.59 41.77 29.01
#